data_AF-A0A7J8MAU0-F1
#
_entry.id   AF-A0A7J8MAU0-F1
#
_cell.length_a   1.000
_cell.length_b   1.000
_cell.length_c   1.000
_cell.angle_alpha   90.00
_cell.angle_beta   90.00
_cell.angle_gamma   90.00
#
_symmetry.space_group_name_H-M   'P 1'
#
loop_
_entity.id
_entity.type
_entity.pdbx_description
1 polymer ?
#
loop_
_entity_poly.entity_id
_entity_poly.type
_entity_poly.pdbx_seq_one_letter_code
_entity_poly.pdbx_strand_id
1 'polypeptide(L)'
;PTFKRIIRNQSTENFSGLPYIYALLNCLICTWYGTPLVSHDNVPVMTVNSIGAVFQITYIVTFIVYADKEKKMRMLGMLLGVFGLLAIIVAGSLQIADRATRWIFVGFLSCASLISMFASPLFI
;
A
#
# COMPACT_ATOMS: atom_id res chain seq x y z
N PRO A 1 15.85 7.78 -11.52
CA PRO A 1 17.24 7.24 -11.38
C PRO A 1 17.28 5.73 -11.12
N THR A 2 16.51 5.23 -10.14
CA THR A 2 16.49 3.83 -9.69
C THR A 2 15.87 2.86 -10.72
N PHE A 3 14.67 3.16 -11.24
CA PHE A 3 14.01 2.31 -12.24
C PHE A 3 14.74 2.22 -13.58
N LYS A 4 15.36 3.33 -14.03
CA LYS A 4 16.23 3.31 -15.21
C LYS A 4 17.39 2.33 -15.05
N ARG A 5 17.90 2.14 -13.83
CA ARG A 5 19.00 1.23 -13.53
C ARG A 5 18.53 -0.23 -13.48
N ILE A 6 17.36 -0.49 -12.89
CA ILE A 6 16.73 -1.83 -12.87
C ILE A 6 16.41 -2.30 -14.30
N ILE A 7 15.81 -1.42 -15.13
CA ILE A 7 15.48 -1.75 -16.53
C ILE A 7 16.75 -1.93 -17.37
N ARG A 8 17.77 -1.08 -17.17
CA ARG A 8 19.04 -1.15 -17.92
C ARG A 8 19.87 -2.38 -17.55
N ASN A 9 19.90 -2.75 -16.27
CA ASN A 9 20.72 -3.85 -15.77
C ASN A 9 19.95 -5.18 -15.69
N GLN A 10 18.64 -5.18 -16.02
CA GLN A 10 17.71 -6.32 -15.89
C GLN A 10 17.79 -7.06 -14.54
N SER A 11 18.25 -6.37 -13.49
CA SER A 11 18.49 -6.94 -12.17
C SER A 11 18.07 -5.93 -11.13
N THR A 12 17.43 -6.42 -10.08
CA THR A 12 17.00 -5.61 -8.92
C THR A 12 18.16 -5.24 -7.98
N GLU A 13 19.40 -5.65 -8.28
CA GLU A 13 20.60 -5.40 -7.47
C GLU A 13 20.31 -5.60 -5.96
N ASN A 14 20.66 -4.61 -5.11
CA ASN A 14 20.38 -4.57 -3.67
C ASN A 14 19.12 -3.76 -3.32
N PHE A 15 18.29 -3.40 -4.29
CA PHE A 15 17.09 -2.62 -4.00
C PHE A 15 16.05 -3.49 -3.30
N SER A 16 15.65 -3.06 -2.10
CA SER A 16 14.56 -3.69 -1.37
C SER A 16 13.23 -3.27 -1.96
N GLY A 17 12.39 -4.24 -2.33
CA GLY A 17 11.02 -4.00 -2.79
C GLY A 17 10.04 -3.62 -1.67
N LEU A 18 10.49 -3.71 -0.41
CA LEU A 18 9.67 -3.48 0.78
C LEU A 18 9.02 -2.09 0.84
N PRO A 19 9.72 -0.97 0.53
CA PRO A 19 9.10 0.36 0.60
C PRO A 19 7.90 0.50 -0.34
N TYR A 20 7.92 -0.14 -1.51
CA TYR A 20 6.79 -0.13 -2.45
C TYR A 20 5.58 -0.89 -1.92
N ILE A 21 5.81 -2.01 -1.22
CA ILE A 21 4.75 -2.81 -0.58
C ILE A 21 4.11 -2.04 0.58
N TYR A 22 4.91 -1.38 1.42
CA TYR A 22 4.39 -0.55 2.51
C TYR A 22 3.64 0.68 2.00
N ALA A 23 4.16 1.33 0.95
CA ALA A 23 3.47 2.43 0.29
C ALA A 23 2.15 1.99 -0.34
N LEU A 24 2.12 0.81 -0.97
CA LEU A 24 0.88 0.24 -1.50
C LEU A 24 -0.16 0.00 -0.40
N LEU A 25 0.25 -0.60 0.73
CA LEU A 25 -0.64 -0.84 1.87
C LEU A 25 -1.24 0.47 2.40
N ASN A 26 -0.42 1.50 2.58
CA ASN A 26 -0.90 2.82 3.00
C ASN A 26 -1.90 3.39 2.01
N CYS A 27 -1.56 3.42 0.71
CA CYS A 27 -2.46 3.95 -0.31
C CYS A 27 -3.79 3.20 -0.34
N LEU A 28 -3.79 1.88 -0.15
CA LEU A 28 -5.03 1.09 -0.12
C LEU A 28 -5.90 1.40 1.11
N ILE A 29 -5.30 1.54 2.30
CA ILE A 29 -6.02 1.93 3.53
C ILE A 29 -6.59 3.35 3.40
N CYS A 30 -5.79 4.31 2.91
CA CYS A 30 -6.23 5.68 2.69
C CYS A 30 -7.33 5.77 1.61
N THR A 31 -7.24 4.93 0.57
CA THR A 31 -8.29 4.81 -0.44
C THR A 31 -9.59 4.32 0.18
N TRP A 32 -9.54 3.27 1.03
CA TRP A 32 -10.70 2.76 1.75
C TRP A 32 -11.32 3.82 2.66
N TYR A 33 -10.49 4.56 3.40
CA TYR A 33 -10.91 5.67 4.25
C TYR A 33 -11.68 6.76 3.47
N GLY A 34 -11.19 7.11 2.27
CA GLY A 34 -11.81 8.12 1.41
C GLY A 34 -13.07 7.65 0.67
N THR A 35 -13.45 6.37 0.77
CA THR A 35 -14.67 5.88 0.11
C THR A 35 -15.92 6.48 0.75
N PRO A 36 -17.01 6.73 -0.01
CA PRO A 36 -18.27 7.27 0.51
C PRO A 36 -18.95 6.34 1.55
N LEU A 37 -18.55 5.06 1.56
CA LEU A 37 -18.97 4.10 2.57
C LEU A 37 -18.41 4.46 3.96
N VAL A 38 -17.18 4.98 4.03
CA VAL A 38 -16.51 5.34 5.28
C VAL A 38 -16.62 6.83 5.56
N SER A 39 -16.37 7.69 4.57
CA SER A 39 -16.40 9.15 4.71
C SER A 39 -17.01 9.82 3.47
N HIS A 40 -17.97 10.74 3.66
CA HIS A 40 -18.65 11.42 2.54
C HIS A 40 -17.83 12.56 1.93
N ASP A 41 -16.98 13.26 2.71
CA ASP A 41 -16.29 14.47 2.25
C ASP A 41 -14.84 14.24 1.82
N ASN A 42 -14.29 13.03 2.03
CA ASN A 42 -12.88 12.71 1.78
C ASN A 42 -12.60 12.09 0.40
N VAL A 43 -13.45 12.36 -0.59
CA VAL A 43 -13.29 11.88 -1.98
C VAL A 43 -11.92 12.27 -2.59
N PRO A 44 -11.35 13.46 -2.34
CA PRO A 44 -10.00 13.78 -2.84
C PRO A 44 -8.91 12.85 -2.29
N VAL A 45 -9.04 12.37 -1.05
CA VAL A 45 -8.09 11.42 -0.44
C VAL A 45 -8.16 10.09 -1.18
N MET A 46 -9.36 9.65 -1.56
CA MET A 46 -9.56 8.43 -2.34
C MET A 46 -8.86 8.51 -3.70
N THR A 47 -9.02 9.61 -4.44
CA THR A 47 -8.48 9.73 -5.81
C THR A 47 -6.95 9.77 -5.82
N VAL A 48 -6.33 10.58 -4.96
CA VAL A 48 -4.86 10.67 -4.90
C VAL A 48 -4.22 9.36 -4.47
N ASN A 49 -4.82 8.66 -3.50
CA ASN A 49 -4.30 7.37 -3.04
C ASN A 49 -4.58 6.25 -4.03
N SER A 50 -5.68 6.28 -4.78
CA SER A 50 -5.95 5.32 -5.86
C SER A 50 -4.91 5.43 -6.97
N ILE A 51 -4.59 6.67 -7.40
CA ILE A 51 -3.53 6.93 -8.38
C ILE A 51 -2.17 6.45 -7.82
N GLY A 52 -1.89 6.78 -6.54
CA GLY A 52 -0.70 6.29 -5.84
C GLY A 52 -0.59 4.76 -5.86
N ALA A 53 -1.68 4.05 -5.55
CA ALA A 53 -1.73 2.59 -5.56
C ALA A 53 -1.43 2.02 -6.96
N VAL A 54 -1.94 2.62 -8.04
CA VAL A 54 -1.63 2.20 -9.42
C VAL A 54 -0.14 2.34 -9.72
N PHE A 55 0.49 3.44 -9.31
CA PHE A 55 1.94 3.61 -9.46
C PHE A 55 2.70 2.54 -8.66
N GLN A 56 2.34 2.31 -7.39
CA GLN A 56 3.01 1.31 -6.55
C GLN A 56 2.86 -0.11 -7.12
N ILE A 57 1.67 -0.48 -7.62
CA ILE A 57 1.45 -1.77 -8.27
C ILE A 57 2.33 -1.90 -9.51
N THR A 58 2.42 -0.86 -10.34
CA THR A 58 3.26 -0.87 -11.54
C THR A 58 4.75 -1.08 -11.18
N TYR A 59 5.21 -0.43 -10.10
CA TYR A 59 6.56 -0.62 -9.58
C TYR A 59 6.81 -2.02 -9.03
N ILE A 60 5.85 -2.58 -8.27
CA ILE A 60 5.93 -3.95 -7.74
C ILE A 60 5.93 -4.98 -8.86
N VAL A 61 5.07 -4.83 -9.88
CA VAL A 61 5.02 -5.71 -11.05
C VAL A 61 6.35 -5.68 -11.79
N THR A 62 6.87 -4.49 -12.07
CA THR A 62 8.18 -4.33 -12.71
C THR A 62 9.28 -4.99 -11.87
N PHE A 63 9.28 -4.80 -10.55
CA PHE A 63 10.24 -5.44 -9.65
C PHE A 63 10.15 -6.96 -9.68
N ILE A 64 8.94 -7.52 -9.65
CA ILE A 64 8.69 -8.97 -9.70
C ILE A 64 9.14 -9.59 -11.03
N VAL A 65 9.02 -8.87 -12.15
CA VAL A 65 9.44 -9.34 -13.47
C VAL A 65 10.96 -9.47 -13.57
N TYR A 66 11.71 -8.53 -12.97
CA TYR A 66 13.19 -8.50 -13.02
C TYR A 66 13.88 -9.04 -11.75
N ALA A 67 13.14 -9.61 -10.81
CA ALA A 67 13.70 -10.19 -9.58
C ALA A 67 14.01 -11.68 -9.73
N ASP A 68 15.04 -12.13 -9.00
CA ASP A 68 15.38 -13.55 -8.86
C ASP A 68 14.23 -14.34 -8.22
N LYS A 69 14.16 -15.65 -8.50
CA LYS A 69 13.06 -16.53 -8.05
C LYS A 69 12.77 -16.43 -6.54
N GLU A 70 13.81 -16.36 -5.71
CA GLU A 70 13.66 -16.26 -4.25
C GLU A 70 13.05 -14.92 -3.83
N LYS A 71 13.61 -13.81 -4.33
CA LYS A 71 13.09 -12.45 -4.06
C LYS A 71 11.66 -12.30 -4.59
N LYS A 72 11.36 -12.86 -5.75
CA LYS A 72 10.03 -12.88 -6.36
C LYS A 72 9.00 -13.58 -5.48
N MET A 73 9.31 -14.79 -4.98
CA MET A 73 8.39 -15.53 -4.10
C MET A 73 8.14 -14.78 -2.79
N ARG A 74 9.18 -14.18 -2.20
CA ARG A 74 9.03 -13.34 -1.00
C ARG A 74 8.14 -12.13 -1.27
N MET A 75 8.35 -11.42 -2.38
CA MET A 75 7.55 -10.25 -2.78
C MET A 75 6.08 -10.62 -3.04
N LEU A 76 5.82 -11.72 -3.73
CA LEU A 76 4.46 -12.22 -3.96
C LEU A 76 3.77 -12.60 -2.65
N GLY A 77 4.47 -13.26 -1.73
CA GLY A 77 3.92 -13.58 -0.40
C GLY A 77 3.54 -12.33 0.39
N MET A 78 4.39 -11.29 0.36
CA MET A 78 4.10 -10.01 1.01
C MET A 78 2.94 -9.27 0.35
N LEU A 79 2.85 -9.29 -0.98
CA LEU A 79 1.74 -8.71 -1.73
C LEU A 79 0.41 -9.39 -1.37
N LEU A 80 0.41 -10.72 -1.29
CA LEU A 80 -0.75 -11.49 -0.85
C LEU A 80 -1.16 -11.12 0.58
N GLY A 81 -0.17 -10.95 1.46
CA GLY A 81 -0.38 -10.47 2.84
C GLY A 81 -1.01 -9.08 2.90
N VAL A 82 -0.60 -8.14 2.03
CA VAL A 82 -1.19 -6.80 1.95
C VAL A 82 -2.66 -6.86 1.53
N PHE A 83 -2.98 -7.61 0.46
CA PHE A 83 -4.37 -7.76 0.03
C PHE A 83 -5.22 -8.51 1.06
N GLY A 84 -4.67 -9.53 1.73
CA GLY A 84 -5.34 -10.23 2.82
C GLY A 84 -5.64 -9.33 4.01
N LEU A 85 -4.66 -8.53 4.44
CA LEU A 85 -4.84 -7.55 5.50
C LEU A 85 -5.88 -6.49 5.13
N LEU A 86 -5.82 -5.96 3.91
CA LEU A 86 -6.83 -5.02 3.41
C LEU A 86 -8.23 -5.64 3.44
N ALA A 87 -8.38 -6.87 2.95
CA ALA A 87 -9.67 -7.57 2.96
C ALA A 87 -10.22 -7.74 4.39
N ILE A 88 -9.36 -8.08 5.36
CA ILE A 88 -9.73 -8.16 6.77
C ILE A 88 -10.18 -6.80 7.31
N ILE A 89 -9.45 -5.72 7.01
CA ILE A 89 -9.80 -4.36 7.43
C ILE A 89 -11.15 -3.94 6.82
N VAL A 90 -11.34 -4.17 5.53
CA VAL A 90 -12.57 -3.83 4.80
C VAL A 90 -13.74 -4.62 5.40
N ALA A 91 -13.64 -5.94 5.46
CA ALA A 91 -14.69 -6.80 6.00
C ALA A 91 -15.01 -6.46 7.46
N GLY A 92 -13.98 -6.32 8.31
CA GLY A 92 -14.13 -5.93 9.71
C GLY A 92 -14.80 -4.56 9.87
N SER A 93 -14.42 -3.59 9.03
CA SER A 93 -15.03 -2.25 9.06
C SER A 93 -16.50 -2.26 8.62
N LEU A 94 -16.89 -3.11 7.67
CA LEU A 94 -18.27 -3.23 7.20
C LEU A 94 -19.20 -3.90 8.22
N GLN A 95 -18.65 -4.76 9.09
CA GLN A 95 -19.41 -5.37 10.20
C GLN A 95 -19.76 -4.34 11.30
N ILE A 96 -19.11 -3.18 11.31
CA ILE A 96 -19.44 -2.08 12.23
C ILE A 96 -20.65 -1.32 11.68
N ALA A 97 -21.81 -1.53 12.30
CA ALA A 97 -23.06 -0.87 11.93
C ALA A 97 -22.99 0.65 12.18
N ASP A 98 -22.29 1.09 13.22
CA ASP A 98 -22.13 2.50 13.54
C ASP A 98 -21.12 3.18 12.61
N ARG A 99 -21.60 4.16 11.84
CA ARG A 99 -20.80 4.85 10.82
C ARG A 99 -19.70 5.71 11.44
N ALA A 100 -19.94 6.30 12.62
CA ALA A 100 -18.94 7.13 13.30
C ALA A 100 -17.78 6.29 13.83
N THR A 101 -18.08 5.15 14.45
CA THR A 101 -17.09 4.19 14.92
C THR A 101 -16.28 3.61 13.77
N ARG A 102 -16.94 3.25 12.65
CA ARG A 102 -16.25 2.81 11.42
C ARG A 102 -15.29 3.87 10.89
N TRP A 103 -15.72 5.12 10.85
CA TRP A 103 -14.91 6.24 10.37
C TRP A 103 -13.68 6.46 11.25
N ILE A 104 -13.83 6.49 12.59
CA ILE A 104 -12.72 6.64 13.53
C ILE A 104 -11.75 5.46 13.44
N PHE A 105 -12.26 4.23 13.38
CA PHE A 105 -11.43 3.03 13.32
C PHE A 105 -10.56 2.98 12.06
N VAL A 106 -11.16 3.18 10.89
CA VAL A 106 -10.42 3.19 9.61
C VAL A 106 -9.50 4.41 9.52
N GLY A 107 -9.92 5.57 10.04
CA GLY A 107 -9.09 6.78 10.11
C GLY A 107 -7.85 6.58 10.98
N PHE A 108 -8.00 5.91 12.14
CA PHE A 108 -6.86 5.57 13.00
C PHE A 108 -5.85 4.66 12.31
N LEU A 109 -6.33 3.62 11.62
CA LEU A 109 -5.46 2.73 10.81
C LEU A 109 -4.75 3.50 9.69
N SER A 110 -5.46 4.41 9.02
CA SER A 110 -4.89 5.28 7.99
C SER A 110 -3.76 6.14 8.54
N CYS A 111 -3.99 6.83 9.67
CA CYS A 111 -2.97 7.63 10.36
C CYS A 111 -1.77 6.79 10.80
N ALA A 112 -2.00 5.63 11.41
CA ALA A 112 -0.92 4.73 11.82
C ALA A 112 -0.07 4.27 10.61
N SER A 113 -0.70 3.99 9.47
CA SER A 113 0.00 3.63 8.23
C SER A 113 0.80 4.79 7.61
N LEU A 114 0.36 6.03 7.79
CA LEU A 114 1.09 7.22 7.36
C LEU A 114 2.32 7.46 8.24
N ILE A 115 2.16 7.37 9.55
CA ILE A 115 3.25 7.51 10.51
C ILE A 115 4.32 6.44 10.28
N SER A 116 3.93 5.19 10.02
CA SER A 116 4.90 4.12 9.75
C SER A 116 5.70 4.34 8.46
N MET A 117 5.13 4.99 7.43
CA MET A 117 5.87 5.37 6.23
C MET A 117 6.91 6.47 6.50
N PHE A 118 6.62 7.39 7.43
CA PHE A 118 7.58 8.42 7.84
C PHE A 118 8.73 7.88 8.71
N ALA A 119 8.66 6.65 9.20
CA ALA A 119 9.81 6.01 9.83
C ALA A 119 10.93 5.70 8.81
N SER A 120 10.60 5.45 7.54
CA SER A 120 11.60 5.14 6.50
C SER A 120 12.65 6.25 6.28
N PRO A 121 12.29 7.55 6.21
CA PRO A 121 13.28 8.63 6.14
C PRO A 121 14.00 8.93 7.47
N LEU A 122 13.51 8.45 8.61
CA LEU A 122 14.15 8.65 9.92
C LEU A 122 15.26 7.63 10.21
N PHE A 123 15.26 6.51 9.49
CA PHE A 123 16.27 5.45 9.56
C PHE A 123 17.40 5.62 8.51
N ILE A 124 17.41 6.74 7.79
CA ILE A 124 18.48 7.18 6.90
C ILE A 124 19.22 8.33 7.61
#